data_AF-A0A3N8LE37-F1
#
_entry.id   AF-A0A3N8LE37-F1
#
_cell.length_a   1.000
_cell.length_b   1.000
_cell.length_c   1.000
_cell.angle_alpha   90.00
_cell.angle_beta   90.00
_cell.angle_gamma   90.00
#
_symmetry.space_group_name_H-M   'P 1'
#
loop_
_entity.id
_entity.type
_entity.pdbx_description
1 polymer ?
#
loop_
_entity_poly.entity_id
_entity_poly.type
_entity_poly.pdbx_seq_one_letter_code
_entity_poly.pdbx_strand_id
1 'polypeptide(L)' 'MSDDSIIRKILKRDRIIAVVGLSDKPYRPSHGVAEYMQQAGYRIVPVNPVLDGQRVLGVD' A
#
# COMPACT_ATOMS: atom_id res chain seq x y z
N MET A 1 23.04 14.84 0.98
CA MET A 1 21.91 14.15 1.64
C MET A 1 21.91 12.72 1.14
N SER A 2 21.73 11.71 2.00
CA SER A 2 21.67 10.31 1.55
C SER A 2 20.25 9.94 1.11
N ASP A 3 20.13 8.94 0.24
CA ASP A 3 18.84 8.42 -0.24
C ASP A 3 17.93 7.99 0.92
N ASP A 4 18.49 7.31 1.92
CA ASP A 4 17.79 6.91 3.16
C ASP A 4 17.12 8.10 3.87
N SER A 5 17.78 9.26 3.91
CA SER A 5 17.25 10.46 4.55
C SER A 5 16.04 11.03 3.79
N ILE A 6 16.07 10.94 2.46
CA ILE A 6 14.99 11.39 1.58
C ILE A 6 13.80 10.43 1.69
N ILE A 7 14.04 9.13 1.57
CA ILE A 7 13.01 8.08 1.69
C ILE A 7 12.30 8.20 3.05
N ARG A 8 13.08 8.32 4.14
CA ARG A 8 12.51 8.49 5.49
C ARG A 8 11.66 9.76 5.60
N LYS A 9 12.05 10.85 4.95
CA LYS A 9 11.27 12.10 4.94
C LYS A 9 9.94 11.93 4.20
N ILE A 10 9.97 11.29 3.03
CA ILE A 10 8.77 10.99 2.23
C ILE A 10 7.80 10.13 3.05
N LEU A 11 8.26 8.99 3.57
CA LEU A 11 7.42 8.07 4.36
C LEU A 11 6.85 8.70 5.63
N LYS A 12 7.57 9.65 6.27
CA LYS A 12 7.05 10.39 7.43
C LYS A 12 5.97 11.41 7.06
N ARG A 13 6.13 12.08 5.92
CA ARG A 13 5.23 13.15 5.45
C ARG A 13 3.98 12.58 4.79
N ASP A 14 4.16 11.61 3.91
CA ASP A 14 3.13 11.10 3.01
C ASP A 14 2.52 9.83 3.62
N ARG A 15 1.28 9.93 4.10
CA ARG A 15 0.58 8.84 4.83
C ARG A 15 -0.43 8.07 4.00
N ILE A 16 -0.63 8.48 2.75
CA ILE A 16 -1.53 7.83 1.79
C ILE A 16 -0.66 7.23 0.68
N ILE A 17 -0.78 5.92 0.47
CA ILE A 17 0.04 5.18 -0.48
C ILE A 17 -0.89 4.43 -1.45
N ALA A 18 -0.69 4.65 -2.74
CA ALA A 18 -1.33 3.84 -3.77
C ALA A 18 -0.55 2.54 -3.98
N VAL A 19 -1.23 1.39 -3.90
CA VAL A 19 -0.63 0.07 -4.19
C VAL A 19 -1.16 -0.41 -5.53
N VAL A 20 -0.32 -0.25 -6.56
CA VAL A 20 -0.63 -0.70 -7.92
C VAL A 20 -0.50 -2.21 -8.01
N GLY A 21 -1.55 -2.87 -8.51
CA GLY A 21 -1.65 -4.32 -8.57
C GLY A 21 -1.94 -4.97 -7.22
N LEU A 22 -2.63 -4.28 -6.30
CA LEU A 22 -3.10 -4.90 -5.07
C LEU A 22 -3.95 -6.14 -5.42
N SER A 23 -3.51 -7.30 -4.94
CA SER A 23 -4.20 -8.57 -5.15
C SER A 23 -4.97 -8.96 -3.90
N ASP A 24 -6.12 -9.57 -4.10
CA ASP A 24 -6.90 -10.33 -3.13
C ASP A 24 -6.20 -11.60 -2.61
N LYS A 25 -5.14 -12.08 -3.27
CA LYS A 25 -4.46 -13.34 -2.94
C LYS A 25 -3.38 -13.12 -1.87
N PRO A 26 -3.47 -13.75 -0.68
CA PRO A 26 -2.53 -13.51 0.42
C PRO A 26 -1.07 -13.82 0.12
N TYR A 27 -0.79 -14.77 -0.79
CA TYR A 27 0.57 -15.13 -1.18
C TYR A 27 1.23 -14.14 -2.16
N ARG A 28 0.48 -13.18 -2.72
CA ARG A 28 1.03 -12.18 -3.63
C ARG A 28 1.75 -11.09 -2.82
N PRO A 29 2.96 -10.68 -3.21
CA PRO A 29 3.70 -9.64 -2.48
C PRO A 29 2.91 -8.33 -2.29
N SER A 30 2.10 -7.93 -3.28
CA SER A 30 1.29 -6.71 -3.18
C SER A 30 0.26 -6.77 -2.05
N HIS A 31 -0.26 -7.95 -1.71
CA HIS A 31 -1.16 -8.15 -0.58
C HIS A 31 -0.42 -7.93 0.75
N GLY A 32 0.69 -8.66 0.95
CA GLY A 32 1.47 -8.57 2.19
C GLY A 32 2.09 -7.19 2.42
N VAL A 33 2.57 -6.52 1.37
CA VAL A 33 3.10 -5.14 1.48
C VAL A 33 2.00 -4.16 1.88
N ALA A 34 0.80 -4.25 1.28
CA ALA A 34 -0.31 -3.38 1.63
C ALA A 34 -0.77 -3.59 3.08
N GLU A 35 -0.90 -4.85 3.51
CA GLU A 35 -1.26 -5.20 4.89
C GLU A 35 -0.23 -4.65 5.88
N TYR A 36 1.06 -4.85 5.62
CA TYR A 36 2.13 -4.33 6.46
C TYR A 36 2.10 -2.80 6.55
N MET A 37 1.85 -2.11 5.44
CA MET A 37 1.72 -0.64 5.42
C MET A 37 0.48 -0.18 6.21
N GLN A 38 -0.65 -0.88 6.14
CA GLN A 38 -1.82 -0.58 6.98
C GLN A 38 -1.50 -0.75 8.47
N GLN A 39 -0.84 -1.84 8.85
CA GLN A 39 -0.39 -2.08 10.23
C GLN A 39 0.59 -1.00 10.72
N ALA A 40 1.40 -0.46 9.82
CA ALA A 40 2.30 0.68 10.09
C ALA A 40 1.57 2.05 10.11
N GLY A 41 0.25 2.08 9.96
CA GLY A 41 -0.60 3.28 10.07
C GLY A 41 -0.77 4.09 8.79
N TYR A 42 -0.41 3.54 7.63
CA TYR A 42 -0.65 4.19 6.34
C TYR A 42 -2.06 3.89 5.83
N ARG A 43 -2.66 4.87 5.15
CA ARG A 43 -3.87 4.66 4.35
C ARG A 43 -3.48 4.10 2.99
N ILE A 44 -4.01 2.93 2.65
CA ILE A 44 -3.82 2.33 1.33
C ILE A 44 -4.94 2.76 0.39
N VAL A 45 -4.56 3.15 -0.83
CA VAL A 45 -5.46 3.31 -1.98
C VAL A 45 -5.19 2.15 -2.94
N PRO A 46 -6.12 1.20 -3.09
CA PRO A 46 -5.92 0.06 -3.97
C PRO A 46 -6.00 0.52 -5.43
N VAL A 47 -5.13 -0.01 -6.29
CA VAL A 47 -5.21 0.24 -7.74
C VAL A 47 -5.10 -1.08 -8.48
N ASN A 48 -6.24 -1.67 -8.81
CA ASN A 48 -6.32 -2.89 -9.63
C ASN A 48 -7.65 -2.95 -10.41
N PRO A 49 -7.67 -2.64 -11.72
CA PRO A 49 -8.88 -2.64 -12.53
C PRO A 49 -9.61 -3.99 -12.61
N VAL A 50 -8.89 -5.11 -12.40
CA VAL A 50 -9.47 -6.45 -12.42
C VAL A 50 -10.35 -6.71 -11.18
N LEU A 51 -10.09 -5.98 -10.10
CA LEU A 51 -10.80 -6.10 -8.82
C LEU A 51 -11.68 -4.88 -8.53
N ASP A 52 -12.07 -4.12 -9.56
CA ASP A 52 -12.88 -2.90 -9.39
C ASP A 52 -14.19 -3.21 -8.63
N GLY A 53 -14.52 -2.37 -7.66
CA GLY A 53 -15.65 -2.54 -6.74
C GLY A 53 -15.52 -3.69 -5.73
N GLN A 54 -14.40 -4.41 -5.69
CA GLN A 54 -14.15 -5.46 -4.70
C GLN A 54 -13.27 -4.94 -3.55
N ARG A 55 -13.61 -5.38 -2.34
CA ARG A 55 -12.86 -5.00 -1.15
C ARG A 55 -11.71 -5.96 -0.88
N VAL A 56 -10.49 -5.43 -0.82
CA VAL A 56 -9.26 -6.18 -0.45
C VAL A 56 -8.68 -5.54 0.80
N LEU A 57 -8.37 -6.32 1.85
CA LEU A 57 -7.82 -5.79 3.11
C LEU A 57 -8.64 -4.63 3.71
N GLY A 58 -9.96 -4.69 3.56
CA GLY A 58 -10.85 -3.65 4.05
C GLY A 58 -10.78 -2.32 3.28
N VAL A 59 -10.11 -2.24 2.13
CA VAL A 59 -10.12 -1.08 1.23
C VAL A 59 -10.79 -1.42 -0.11
N ASP A 60 -11.53 -0.45 -0.64
CA ASP A 60 -12.22 -0.46 -1.93
C ASP A 60 -11.54 0.47 -2.94
#